data_AF-A0A6J5FPF0-F1
#
_entry.id   AF-A0A6J5FPF0-F1
#
_cell.length_a   1.000
_cell.length_b   1.000
_cell.length_c   1.000
_cell.angle_alpha   90.00
_cell.angle_beta   90.00
_cell.angle_gamma   90.00
#
_symmetry.space_group_name_H-M   'P 1'
#
loop_
_entity.id
_entity.type
_entity.pdbx_description
1 polymer ?
#
loop_
_entity_poly.entity_id
_entity_poly.type
_entity_poly.pdbx_seq_one_letter_code
_entity_poly.pdbx_strand_id
1 'polypeptide(L)'
;MLLVLESGVIDQLIKSVTPDQLKALRAHTVKERVAFEKGRHDLGDKLGREFHVLLLSFLNNETLNQIHQHLRRREALINAMFRVGFDYCQLRDEHGQLVECLEKKDAAAAKALLASHYNLVIRGYRFDAMVTPDVDLKLALAL
;
A
#
# COMPACT_ATOMS: atom_id res chain seq x y z
N MET A 1 -8.55 -8.01 3.62
CA MET A 1 -9.58 -7.50 2.68
C MET A 1 -8.97 -6.69 1.55
N LEU A 2 -8.10 -5.70 1.82
CA LEU A 2 -7.41 -4.93 0.77
C LEU A 2 -6.61 -5.82 -0.21
N LEU A 3 -5.87 -6.81 0.30
CA LEU A 3 -5.13 -7.79 -0.53
C LEU A 3 -5.99 -8.42 -1.64
N VAL A 4 -7.23 -8.83 -1.34
CA VAL A 4 -8.11 -9.50 -2.32
C VAL A 4 -8.55 -8.52 -3.40
N LEU A 5 -8.94 -7.31 -3.00
CA LEU A 5 -9.36 -6.26 -3.92
C LEU A 5 -8.20 -5.85 -4.85
N GLU A 6 -7.04 -5.56 -4.27
CA GLU A 6 -5.85 -5.13 -5.01
C GLU A 6 -5.26 -6.24 -5.88
N SER A 7 -5.39 -7.51 -5.48
CA SER A 7 -5.06 -8.64 -6.36
C SER A 7 -5.92 -8.68 -7.61
N GLY A 8 -7.23 -8.42 -7.48
CA GLY A 8 -8.13 -8.31 -8.62
C GLY A 8 -7.81 -7.10 -9.50
N VAL A 9 -7.35 -5.99 -8.90
CA VAL A 9 -6.87 -4.81 -9.64
C VAL A 9 -5.63 -5.14 -10.45
N ILE A 10 -4.66 -5.85 -9.87
CA ILE A 10 -3.47 -6.33 -10.57
C ILE A 10 -3.86 -7.20 -11.78
N ASP A 11 -4.80 -8.14 -11.60
CA ASP A 11 -5.27 -9.01 -12.69
C ASP A 11 -5.89 -8.23 -13.86
N GLN A 12 -6.49 -7.06 -13.59
CA GLN A 12 -7.00 -6.18 -14.64
C GLN A 12 -5.90 -5.32 -15.27
N LEU A 13 -5.07 -4.67 -14.45
CA LEU A 13 -4.03 -3.75 -14.93
C LEU A 13 -3.00 -4.44 -15.81
N ILE A 14 -2.63 -5.68 -15.51
CA ILE A 14 -1.66 -6.42 -16.35
C ILE A 14 -2.10 -6.54 -17.82
N LYS A 15 -3.41 -6.49 -18.06
CA LYS A 15 -3.97 -6.56 -19.42
C LYS A 15 -3.92 -5.22 -20.15
N SER A 16 -3.94 -4.11 -19.43
CA SER A 16 -4.22 -2.77 -19.99
C SER A 16 -3.26 -1.66 -19.57
N VAL A 17 -2.31 -1.92 -18.66
CA VAL A 17 -1.41 -0.90 -18.12
C VAL A 17 -0.57 -0.27 -19.22
N THR A 18 -0.50 1.06 -19.22
CA THR A 18 0.21 1.82 -20.25
C THR A 18 1.64 2.18 -19.82
N PRO A 19 2.54 2.49 -20.77
CA PRO A 19 3.88 2.99 -20.44
C PRO A 19 3.86 4.25 -19.56
N ASP A 20 2.89 5.15 -19.76
CA ASP A 20 2.75 6.36 -18.95
C ASP A 20 2.30 6.06 -17.51
N GLN A 21 1.39 5.09 -17.34
CA GLN A 21 0.98 4.60 -16.02
C GLN A 21 2.14 3.92 -15.28
N LEU A 22 2.94 3.08 -15.97
CA LEU A 22 4.16 2.50 -15.41
C LEU A 22 5.17 3.58 -15.01
N LYS A 23 5.37 4.60 -15.85
CA LYS A 23 6.23 5.75 -15.54
C LYS A 23 5.75 6.50 -14.30
N ALA A 24 4.44 6.72 -14.16
CA ALA A 24 3.85 7.35 -12.98
C ALA A 24 4.10 6.54 -11.71
N LEU A 25 3.90 5.20 -11.75
CA LEU A 25 4.20 4.32 -10.62
C LEU A 25 5.67 4.36 -10.24
N ARG A 26 6.60 4.24 -11.20
CA ARG A 26 8.05 4.34 -10.93
C ARG A 26 8.43 5.67 -10.30
N ALA A 27 7.88 6.77 -10.80
CA ALA A 27 8.15 8.09 -10.22
C ALA A 27 7.64 8.17 -8.77
N HIS A 28 6.53 7.50 -8.46
CA HIS A 28 5.98 7.43 -7.12
C HIS A 28 6.85 6.59 -6.17
N THR A 29 7.28 5.39 -6.58
CA THR A 29 8.15 4.52 -5.76
C THR A 29 9.50 5.16 -5.46
N VAL A 30 10.03 5.97 -6.38
CA VAL A 30 11.24 6.77 -6.11
C VAL A 30 11.02 7.77 -4.98
N LYS A 31 9.88 8.46 -4.93
CA LYS A 31 9.56 9.41 -3.85
C LYS A 31 9.49 8.68 -2.50
N GLU A 32 8.82 7.54 -2.48
CA GLU A 32 8.69 6.69 -1.29
C GLU A 32 10.06 6.26 -0.78
N ARG A 33 10.89 5.69 -1.66
CA ARG A 33 12.25 5.26 -1.32
C ARG A 33 13.09 6.40 -0.75
N VAL A 34 13.06 7.58 -1.40
CA VAL A 34 13.79 8.76 -0.92
C VAL A 34 13.29 9.23 0.46
N ALA A 35 12.00 9.10 0.75
CA ALA A 35 11.47 9.43 2.07
C ALA A 35 12.05 8.50 3.15
N PHE A 36 12.08 7.18 2.90
CA PHE A 36 12.69 6.22 3.81
C PHE A 36 14.20 6.41 3.96
N GLU A 37 14.93 6.63 2.87
CA GLU A 37 16.39 6.89 2.89
C GLU A 37 16.75 8.14 3.69
N LYS A 38 15.86 9.14 3.74
CA LYS A 38 16.03 10.37 4.52
C LYS A 38 15.49 10.27 5.95
N GLY A 39 15.08 9.08 6.42
CA GLY A 39 14.52 8.88 7.75
C GLY A 39 13.13 9.50 7.95
N ARG A 40 12.45 9.93 6.88
CA ARG A 40 11.11 10.52 6.93
C ARG A 40 10.06 9.42 6.84
N HIS A 41 10.04 8.54 7.84
CA HIS A 41 9.24 7.31 7.81
C HIS A 41 7.74 7.58 7.67
N ASP A 42 7.19 8.60 8.34
CA ASP A 42 5.77 8.96 8.21
C ASP A 42 5.39 9.36 6.78
N LEU A 43 6.30 10.05 6.09
CA LEU A 43 6.13 10.40 4.68
C LEU A 43 6.26 9.17 3.79
N GLY A 44 7.22 8.27 4.09
CA GLY A 44 7.37 6.99 3.40
C GLY A 44 6.10 6.16 3.49
N ASP A 45 5.53 6.03 4.69
CA ASP A 45 4.26 5.34 4.91
C ASP A 45 3.11 5.97 4.12
N LYS A 46 3.03 7.30 4.12
CA LYS A 46 2.00 8.02 3.36
C LYS A 46 2.12 7.72 1.88
N LEU A 47 3.33 7.80 1.33
CA LEU A 47 3.61 7.49 -0.08
C LEU A 47 3.31 6.03 -0.40
N GLY A 48 3.66 5.09 0.48
CA GLY A 48 3.30 3.68 0.31
C GLY A 48 1.79 3.46 0.24
N ARG A 49 1.00 4.12 1.11
CA ARG A 49 -0.47 4.08 1.01
C ARG A 49 -0.99 4.69 -0.30
N GLU A 50 -0.43 5.83 -0.71
CA GLU A 50 -0.80 6.52 -1.96
C GLU A 50 -0.46 5.70 -3.20
N PHE A 51 0.54 4.82 -3.14
CA PHE A 51 0.87 3.90 -4.24
C PHE A 51 -0.32 2.99 -4.58
N HIS A 52 -0.97 2.40 -3.57
CA HIS A 52 -2.15 1.54 -3.78
C HIS A 52 -3.34 2.34 -4.34
N VAL A 53 -3.53 3.59 -3.89
CA VAL A 53 -4.56 4.48 -4.43
C VAL A 53 -4.29 4.80 -5.91
N LEU A 54 -3.04 5.13 -6.25
CA LEU A 54 -2.62 5.38 -7.63
C LEU A 54 -2.85 4.14 -8.50
N LEU A 55 -2.49 2.94 -8.01
CA LEU A 55 -2.72 1.69 -8.71
C LEU A 55 -4.20 1.50 -9.06
N LEU A 56 -5.10 1.67 -8.07
CA LEU A 56 -6.54 1.53 -8.29
C LEU A 56 -7.09 2.57 -9.26
N SER A 57 -6.60 3.81 -9.20
CA SER A 57 -7.09 4.91 -10.02
C SER A 57 -7.00 4.62 -11.52
N PHE A 58 -6.04 3.80 -11.94
CA PHE A 58 -5.83 3.44 -13.35
C PHE A 58 -6.94 2.59 -13.96
N LEU A 59 -7.76 1.94 -13.15
CA LEU A 59 -8.95 1.24 -13.64
C LEU A 59 -10.11 2.19 -13.99
N ASN A 60 -10.03 3.46 -13.62
CA ASN A 60 -11.09 4.45 -13.80
C ASN A 60 -12.47 3.94 -13.32
N ASN A 61 -12.48 3.13 -12.25
CA ASN A 61 -13.69 2.52 -11.70
C ASN A 61 -13.99 3.13 -10.33
N GLU A 62 -14.92 4.07 -10.33
CA GLU A 62 -15.26 4.85 -9.14
C GLU A 62 -15.81 3.99 -7.99
N THR A 63 -16.60 2.96 -8.31
CA THR A 63 -17.11 2.03 -7.29
C THR A 63 -15.98 1.27 -6.59
N LEU A 64 -14.98 0.79 -7.33
CA LEU A 64 -13.82 0.12 -6.74
C LEU A 64 -12.98 1.08 -5.89
N ASN A 65 -12.79 2.33 -6.36
CA ASN A 65 -12.10 3.37 -5.60
C ASN A 65 -12.80 3.66 -4.26
N GLN A 66 -14.13 3.77 -4.26
CA GLN A 66 -14.90 4.01 -3.04
C GLN A 66 -14.82 2.84 -2.06
N ILE A 67 -14.95 1.60 -2.55
CA ILE A 67 -14.80 0.39 -1.71
C ILE A 67 -13.40 0.36 -1.08
N HIS A 68 -12.36 0.63 -1.86
CA HIS A 68 -10.99 0.70 -1.36
C HIS A 68 -10.85 1.78 -0.29
N GLN A 69 -11.34 3.00 -0.52
CA GLN A 69 -11.29 4.09 0.45
C GLN A 69 -12.00 3.73 1.77
N HIS A 70 -13.13 3.03 1.70
CA HIS A 70 -13.81 2.52 2.90
C HIS A 70 -12.96 1.50 3.67
N LEU A 71 -12.30 0.57 2.97
CA LEU A 71 -11.41 -0.42 3.59
C LEU A 71 -10.15 0.24 4.18
N ARG A 72 -9.58 1.23 3.48
CA ARG A 72 -8.42 2.00 3.96
C ARG A 72 -8.75 2.76 5.25
N ARG A 73 -9.94 3.36 5.38
CA ARG A 73 -10.35 4.00 6.65
C ARG A 73 -10.38 3.02 7.82
N ARG A 74 -10.84 1.78 7.60
CA ARG A 74 -10.84 0.73 8.63
C ARG A 74 -9.41 0.31 8.99
N GLU A 75 -8.55 0.16 8.00
CA GLU A 75 -7.15 -0.20 8.23
C GLU A 75 -6.34 0.95 8.86
N ALA A 76 -6.68 2.22 8.61
CA ALA A 76 -6.12 3.36 9.33
C ALA A 76 -6.48 3.36 10.82
N LEU A 77 -7.72 2.98 11.18
CA LEU A 77 -8.10 2.79 12.59
C LEU A 77 -7.32 1.65 13.24
N ILE A 78 -7.22 0.50 12.56
CA ILE A 78 -6.41 -0.64 13.04
C ILE A 78 -4.96 -0.20 13.27
N ASN A 79 -4.38 0.51 12.32
CA ASN A 79 -3.03 1.04 12.41
C ASN A 79 -2.84 1.95 13.63
N ALA A 80 -3.74 2.92 13.82
CA ALA A 80 -3.69 3.82 14.96
C ALA A 80 -3.83 3.12 16.33
N MET A 81 -4.57 2.00 16.38
CA MET A 81 -4.80 1.25 17.62
C MET A 81 -3.72 0.22 17.95
N PHE A 82 -3.12 -0.41 16.93
CA PHE A 82 -2.32 -1.62 17.13
C PHE A 82 -0.87 -1.53 16.64
N ARG A 83 -0.48 -0.43 15.98
CA ARG A 83 0.88 -0.32 15.48
C ARG A 83 1.89 -0.17 16.61
N VAL A 84 2.89 -1.02 16.55
CA VAL A 84 4.14 -0.88 17.29
C VAL A 84 5.27 -0.71 16.29
N GLY A 85 6.35 -0.03 16.68
CA GLY A 85 7.44 0.37 15.78
C GLY A 85 7.78 -0.68 14.70
N PHE A 86 7.90 -0.21 13.46
CA PHE A 86 8.01 -1.06 12.27
C PHE A 86 9.43 -1.04 11.71
N ASP A 87 10.01 -2.21 11.41
CA ASP A 87 11.29 -2.28 10.70
C ASP A 87 11.08 -2.14 9.19
N TYR A 88 11.30 -0.92 8.71
CA TYR A 88 11.16 -0.57 7.31
C TYR A 88 12.22 -1.16 6.39
N CYS A 89 13.29 -1.74 6.93
CA CYS A 89 14.32 -2.36 6.10
C CYS A 89 13.74 -3.50 5.25
N GLN A 90 12.68 -4.17 5.73
CA GLN A 90 12.06 -5.31 5.04
C GLN A 90 11.06 -4.90 3.95
N LEU A 91 10.49 -3.68 3.99
CA LEU A 91 9.60 -3.16 2.95
C LEU A 91 10.35 -2.40 1.84
N ARG A 92 11.68 -2.31 1.95
CA ARG A 92 12.47 -1.47 1.04
C ARG A 92 12.37 -2.04 -0.38
N ASP A 93 11.76 -1.26 -1.27
CA ASP A 93 11.63 -1.50 -2.70
C ASP A 93 10.56 -2.51 -3.17
N GLU A 94 9.70 -3.02 -2.28
CA GLU A 94 8.63 -3.96 -2.68
C GLU A 94 7.68 -3.36 -3.73
N HIS A 95 7.31 -2.08 -3.57
CA HIS A 95 6.50 -1.39 -4.58
C HIS A 95 7.24 -1.23 -5.90
N GLY A 96 8.57 -1.04 -5.89
CA GLY A 96 9.39 -1.01 -7.09
C GLY A 96 9.32 -2.34 -7.85
N GLN A 97 9.51 -3.45 -7.13
CA GLN A 97 9.39 -4.80 -7.67
C GLN A 97 7.98 -5.09 -8.22
N LEU A 98 6.94 -4.60 -7.55
CA LEU A 98 5.57 -4.74 -8.05
C LEU A 98 5.40 -4.06 -9.41
N VAL A 99 5.99 -2.88 -9.61
CA VAL A 99 5.96 -2.18 -10.90
C VAL A 99 6.68 -2.96 -12.00
N GLU A 100 7.80 -3.62 -11.66
CA GLU A 100 8.48 -4.51 -12.62
C GLU A 100 7.61 -5.69 -13.03
N CYS A 101 6.87 -6.30 -12.09
CA CYS A 101 5.94 -7.38 -12.42
C CYS A 101 4.80 -6.90 -13.32
N LEU A 102 4.27 -5.69 -13.09
CA LEU A 102 3.26 -5.08 -13.97
C LEU A 102 3.80 -4.86 -15.39
N GLU A 103 5.04 -4.36 -15.52
CA GLU A 103 5.70 -4.18 -16.82
C GLU A 103 5.90 -5.52 -17.55
N LYS A 104 6.36 -6.55 -16.83
CA LYS A 104 6.55 -7.91 -17.35
C LYS A 104 5.23 -8.65 -17.56
N LYS A 105 4.09 -8.06 -17.18
CA LYS A 105 2.76 -8.67 -17.21
C LYS A 105 2.66 -9.99 -16.44
N ASP A 106 3.44 -10.12 -15.37
CA ASP A 106 3.48 -11.32 -14.52
C ASP A 106 2.53 -11.18 -13.32
N ALA A 107 1.29 -11.65 -13.50
CA ALA A 107 0.25 -11.54 -12.48
C ALA A 107 0.51 -12.42 -11.26
N ALA A 108 1.14 -13.58 -11.46
CA ALA A 108 1.44 -14.49 -10.37
C ALA A 108 2.49 -13.88 -9.45
N ALA A 109 3.59 -13.38 -10.01
CA ALA A 109 4.63 -12.72 -9.24
C ALA A 109 4.12 -11.45 -8.56
N ALA A 110 3.35 -10.61 -9.27
CA ALA A 110 2.79 -9.38 -8.69
C ALA A 110 1.90 -9.67 -7.47
N LYS A 111 1.02 -10.67 -7.55
CA LYS A 111 0.14 -11.03 -6.43
C LYS A 111 0.88 -11.68 -5.27
N ALA A 112 1.93 -12.47 -5.56
CA ALA A 112 2.79 -13.05 -4.53
C ALA A 112 3.54 -11.96 -3.75
N LEU A 113 4.09 -10.96 -4.46
CA LEU A 113 4.71 -9.78 -3.84
C LEU A 113 3.72 -8.99 -3.00
N LEU A 114 2.53 -8.71 -3.52
CA LEU A 114 1.48 -8.01 -2.77
C LEU A 114 1.08 -8.77 -1.49
N ALA A 115 0.96 -10.09 -1.55
CA ALA A 115 0.67 -10.91 -0.38
C ALA A 115 1.81 -10.87 0.65
N SER A 116 3.06 -10.95 0.21
CA SER A 116 4.25 -10.80 1.07
C SER A 116 4.27 -9.42 1.74
N HIS A 117 4.03 -8.37 0.97
CA HIS A 117 3.95 -6.99 1.44
C HIS A 117 2.94 -6.85 2.59
N TYR A 118 1.69 -7.29 2.41
CA TYR A 118 0.69 -7.22 3.47
C TYR A 118 1.05 -8.07 4.69
N ASN A 119 1.69 -9.23 4.50
CA ASN A 119 2.17 -10.04 5.63
C ASN A 119 3.26 -9.32 6.43
N LEU A 120 4.15 -8.59 5.76
CA LEU A 120 5.15 -7.76 6.45
C LEU A 120 4.48 -6.61 7.19
N VAL A 121 3.58 -5.86 6.55
CA VAL A 121 2.83 -4.76 7.18
C VAL A 121 2.12 -5.23 8.45
N ILE A 122 1.48 -6.40 8.42
CA ILE A 122 0.74 -6.95 9.56
C ILE A 122 1.67 -7.29 10.74
N ARG A 123 2.94 -7.65 10.51
CA ARG A 123 3.92 -7.86 11.60
C ARG A 123 4.22 -6.58 12.39
N GLY A 124 3.87 -5.43 11.83
CA GLY A 124 3.89 -4.13 12.51
C GLY A 124 2.82 -3.94 13.58
N TYR A 125 1.86 -4.85 13.67
CA TYR A 125 0.74 -4.72 14.59
C TYR A 125 0.88 -5.69 15.76
N ARG A 126 0.58 -5.21 16.97
CA ARG A 126 0.37 -6.02 18.17
C ARG A 126 -1.10 -5.98 18.57
N PHE A 127 -1.83 -7.00 18.17
CA PHE A 127 -3.26 -7.15 18.44
C PHE A 127 -3.57 -7.63 19.87
N ASP A 128 -2.56 -8.11 20.59
CA ASP A 128 -2.63 -8.62 21.96
C ASP A 128 -2.34 -7.54 23.02
N ALA A 129 -2.20 -6.28 22.62
CA ALA A 129 -1.94 -5.18 23.53
C ALA A 129 -3.06 -5.05 24.58
N MET A 130 -2.70 -5.19 25.86
CA MET A 130 -3.64 -5.14 26.99
C MET A 130 -4.17 -3.71 27.28
N VAL A 131 -3.58 -2.68 26.67
CA VAL A 131 -3.99 -1.29 26.84
C VAL A 131 -4.35 -0.73 25.48
N THR A 132 -5.59 -0.31 25.30
CA THR A 132 -6.02 0.45 24.13
C THR A 132 -5.38 1.84 24.19
N PRO A 133 -4.58 2.25 23.20
CA PRO A 133 -4.04 3.59 23.18
C PRO A 133 -5.17 4.62 23.07
N ASP A 134 -4.95 5.81 23.63
CA ASP A 134 -5.81 6.97 23.37
C ASP A 134 -5.51 7.44 21.94
N VAL A 135 -6.50 7.30 21.04
CA VAL A 135 -6.34 7.56 19.60
C VAL A 135 -7.18 8.78 19.22
N ASP A 136 -6.51 9.81 18.70
CA ASP A 136 -7.21 10.90 17.99
C ASP A 136 -7.77 10.37 16.67
N LEU A 137 -9.07 10.10 16.65
CA LEU A 137 -9.79 9.59 15.49
C LEU A 137 -9.78 10.56 14.30
N LYS A 138 -9.74 11.88 14.57
CA LYS A 138 -9.71 12.89 13.49
C LYS A 138 -8.37 12.83 12.78
N LEU A 139 -7.28 12.68 13.53
CA LEU A 139 -5.94 12.51 12.97
C LEU A 139 -5.82 11.15 12.25
N ALA A 140 -6.30 10.07 12.86
CA ALA A 140 -6.21 8.72 12.31
C ALA A 140 -6.97 8.55 10.97
N LEU A 141 -8.08 9.28 10.80
CA LEU A 141 -8.93 9.21 9.60
C LEU A 141 -8.65 10.31 8.57
N ALA A 142 -7.64 11.15 8.78
CA ALA A 142 -7.21 12.19 7.84
C ALA A 142 -6.42 11.57 6.66
N LEU A 143 -7.08 10.70 5.90
CA LEU A 143 -6.59 10.08 4.66
C LEU A 143 -6.87 10.96 3.44
#